data_AF-A0A7T8GWH0-F1
#
_entry.id   AF-A0A7T8GWH0-F1
#
_cell.length_a   1.000
_cell.length_b   1.000
_cell.length_c   1.000
_cell.angle_alpha   90.00
_cell.angle_beta   90.00
_cell.angle_gamma   90.00
#
_symmetry.space_group_name_H-M   'P 1'
#
loop_
_entity.id
_entity.type
_entity.pdbx_description
1 polymer ?
#
loop_
_entity_poly.entity_id
_entity_poly.type
_entity_poly.pdbx_seq_one_letter_code
_entity_poly.pdbx_strand_id
1 'polypeptide(L)'
;STVDKHGLHYLGSDEATTCVILVASNETHVGLAHLDRCEPGGLRSFIDRIGGGKEFTLDIVGGFQDPKETTLIAFPEVFTLRTTCVGGFNTQMKKGIPWPRVYGVAVDIRKREVLPGSFNFHGPGKYFYLINYKIMIK
;
A
#
# COMPACT_ATOMS: atom_id res chain seq x y z
N SER A 1 -21.31 1.86 -7.04
CA SER A 1 -19.90 1.40 -7.05
C SER A 1 -19.80 0.04 -6.35
N THR A 2 -18.72 -0.73 -6.50
CA THR A 2 -18.51 -1.99 -5.72
C THR A 2 -18.57 -1.74 -4.20
N VAL A 3 -18.14 -0.54 -3.75
CA VAL A 3 -18.29 -0.05 -2.37
C VAL A 3 -19.73 -0.10 -1.89
N ASP A 4 -20.66 0.50 -2.63
CA ASP A 4 -22.07 0.58 -2.21
C ASP A 4 -22.78 -0.76 -2.32
N LYS A 5 -22.40 -1.59 -3.31
CA LYS A 5 -22.99 -2.92 -3.50
C LYS A 5 -22.65 -3.88 -2.36
N HIS A 6 -21.44 -3.77 -1.79
CA HIS A 6 -20.92 -4.71 -0.80
C HIS A 6 -20.70 -4.09 0.59
N GLY A 7 -21.07 -2.83 0.81
CA GLY A 7 -20.84 -2.13 2.07
C GLY A 7 -19.35 -2.00 2.44
N LEU A 8 -18.46 -1.94 1.44
CA LEU A 8 -17.02 -1.87 1.66
C LEU A 8 -16.60 -0.42 1.91
N HIS A 9 -16.23 -0.09 3.14
CA HIS A 9 -15.82 1.27 3.51
C HIS A 9 -14.30 1.46 3.55
N TYR A 10 -13.57 0.39 3.82
CA TYR A 10 -12.13 0.43 4.03
C TYR A 10 -11.40 -0.62 3.21
N LEU A 11 -10.22 -0.25 2.72
CA LEU A 11 -9.17 -1.18 2.31
C LEU A 11 -8.08 -1.20 3.36
N GLY A 12 -7.37 -2.31 3.50
CA GLY A 12 -6.36 -2.41 4.54
C GLY A 12 -5.30 -3.45 4.26
N SER A 13 -4.09 -3.19 4.75
CA SER A 13 -3.01 -4.15 4.80
C SER A 13 -2.07 -3.82 5.96
N ASP A 14 -1.44 -4.83 6.53
CA ASP A 14 -0.54 -4.72 7.69
C ASP A 14 0.59 -5.74 7.56
N GLU A 15 1.47 -5.82 8.56
CA GLU A 15 2.66 -6.68 8.60
C GLU A 15 3.77 -6.23 7.65
N ALA A 16 3.76 -4.95 7.24
CA ALA A 16 4.79 -4.36 6.41
C ALA A 16 6.10 -4.14 7.18
N THR A 17 7.06 -5.04 7.00
CA THR A 17 8.39 -4.96 7.59
C THR A 17 9.37 -4.34 6.59
N THR A 18 9.90 -5.13 5.66
CA THR A 18 10.74 -4.67 4.54
C THR A 18 9.93 -4.25 3.32
N CYS A 19 8.74 -4.82 3.19
CA CYS A 19 7.79 -4.57 2.13
C CYS A 19 7.09 -3.21 2.22
N VAL A 20 6.49 -2.77 1.12
CA VAL A 20 5.80 -1.47 1.00
C VAL A 20 4.33 -1.65 0.65
N ILE A 21 3.49 -0.81 1.23
CA ILE A 21 2.08 -0.66 0.91
C ILE A 21 1.94 0.61 0.07
N LEU A 22 1.44 0.43 -1.15
CA LEU A 22 1.09 1.49 -2.07
C LEU A 22 -0.42 1.72 -2.02
N VAL A 23 -0.81 2.98 -1.88
CA VAL A 23 -2.21 3.40 -2.04
C VAL A 23 -2.26 4.39 -3.18
N ALA A 24 -3.00 4.06 -4.24
CA ALA A 24 -3.21 4.95 -5.37
C ALA A 24 -4.68 5.33 -5.44
N SER A 25 -4.96 6.62 -5.67
CA SER A 25 -6.32 7.12 -5.81
C SER A 25 -6.44 8.17 -6.88
N ASN A 26 -7.56 8.15 -7.60
CA ASN A 26 -8.02 9.24 -8.44
C ASN A 26 -9.50 9.54 -8.15
N GLU A 27 -10.15 10.33 -8.99
CA GLU A 27 -11.56 10.71 -8.83
C GLU A 27 -12.51 9.51 -8.79
N THR A 28 -12.16 8.39 -9.41
CA THR A 28 -13.07 7.27 -9.63
C THR A 28 -12.63 5.97 -8.96
N HIS A 29 -11.34 5.80 -8.70
CA HIS A 29 -10.75 4.57 -8.19
C HIS A 29 -9.88 4.84 -6.97
N VAL A 30 -9.89 3.87 -6.05
CA VAL A 30 -8.93 3.75 -4.95
C VAL A 30 -8.41 2.32 -4.97
N GLY A 31 -7.10 2.16 -4.89
CA GLY A 31 -6.44 0.87 -4.86
C GLY A 31 -5.39 0.81 -3.80
N LEU A 32 -5.18 -0.42 -3.32
CA LEU A 32 -4.12 -0.76 -2.39
C LEU A 32 -3.33 -1.94 -2.97
N ALA A 33 -2.01 -1.87 -2.92
CA ALA A 33 -1.12 -2.97 -3.23
C ALA A 33 -0.09 -3.13 -2.11
N HIS A 34 0.07 -4.35 -1.61
CA HIS A 34 1.16 -4.70 -0.69
C HIS A 34 2.23 -5.44 -1.49
N LEU A 35 3.40 -4.84 -1.62
CA LEU A 35 4.49 -5.33 -2.46
C LEU A 35 5.66 -5.75 -1.58
N ASP A 36 6.02 -7.04 -1.65
CA ASP A 36 7.23 -7.56 -0.99
C ASP A 36 8.49 -6.91 -1.59
N ARG A 37 8.54 -6.90 -2.92
CA ARG A 37 9.51 -6.13 -3.71
C ARG A 37 8.74 -5.30 -4.72
N CYS A 38 9.12 -4.04 -4.84
CA CYS A 38 8.52 -3.17 -5.84
C CYS A 38 9.25 -3.33 -7.18
N GLU A 39 8.89 -4.38 -7.90
CA GLU A 39 9.37 -4.58 -9.27
C GLU A 39 8.56 -3.71 -10.25
N PRO A 40 9.20 -3.11 -11.28
CA PRO A 40 8.54 -2.19 -12.21
C PRO A 40 7.28 -2.77 -12.86
N GLY A 41 7.27 -4.07 -13.19
CA GLY A 41 6.12 -4.73 -13.80
C GLY A 41 4.91 -4.84 -12.88
N GLY A 42 5.12 -5.14 -11.59
CA GLY A 42 4.06 -5.20 -10.59
C GLY A 42 3.42 -3.83 -10.37
N LEU A 43 4.26 -2.80 -10.28
CA LEU A 43 3.83 -1.42 -10.13
C LEU A 43 3.04 -0.93 -11.35
N ARG A 44 3.57 -1.11 -12.57
CA ARG A 44 2.88 -0.73 -13.80
C ARG A 44 1.51 -1.38 -13.89
N SER A 45 1.46 -2.68 -13.61
CA SER A 45 0.21 -3.44 -13.61
C SER A 45 -0.78 -3.03 -12.52
N PHE A 46 -0.33 -2.38 -11.44
CA PHE A 46 -1.18 -1.77 -10.43
C PHE A 46 -1.72 -0.42 -10.92
N ILE A 47 -0.85 0.45 -11.43
CA ILE A 47 -1.23 1.78 -11.96
C ILE A 47 -2.24 1.65 -13.11
N ASP A 48 -1.99 0.75 -14.07
CA ASP A 48 -2.89 0.49 -15.19
C ASP A 48 -4.32 0.16 -14.72
N ARG A 49 -4.46 -0.50 -13.58
CA ARG A 49 -5.75 -0.91 -13.00
C ARG A 49 -6.47 0.19 -12.25
N ILE A 50 -5.76 1.20 -11.79
CA ILE A 50 -6.34 2.40 -11.19
C ILE A 50 -6.80 3.40 -12.25
N GLY A 51 -6.46 3.15 -13.52
CA GLY A 51 -6.88 3.94 -14.67
C GLY A 51 -5.69 4.64 -15.31
N GLY A 52 -4.62 3.87 -15.58
CA GLY A 52 -3.32 4.35 -16.06
C GLY A 52 -3.41 5.42 -17.16
N GLY A 53 -2.46 6.36 -17.11
CA GLY A 53 -2.42 7.53 -18.01
C GLY A 53 -3.25 8.74 -17.52
N LYS A 54 -4.00 8.62 -16.42
CA LYS A 54 -4.62 9.75 -15.72
C LYS A 54 -3.75 10.20 -14.54
N GLU A 55 -3.86 11.46 -14.15
CA GLU A 55 -3.27 11.93 -12.90
C GLU A 55 -3.87 11.17 -11.72
N PHE A 56 -3.00 10.73 -10.81
CA PHE A 56 -3.39 10.05 -9.59
C PHE A 56 -2.50 10.49 -8.44
N THR A 57 -3.05 10.34 -7.24
CA THR A 57 -2.33 10.55 -5.99
C THR A 57 -1.79 9.22 -5.49
N LEU A 58 -0.57 9.23 -4.95
CA LEU A 58 0.10 8.06 -4.41
C LEU A 58 0.52 8.29 -2.95
N ASP A 59 0.26 7.29 -2.11
CA ASP A 59 0.83 7.15 -0.78
C ASP A 59 1.69 5.89 -0.72
N ILE A 60 2.85 6.00 -0.06
CA ILE A 60 3.81 4.92 0.10
C ILE A 60 4.13 4.79 1.59
N VAL A 61 3.79 3.65 2.19
CA VAL A 61 3.99 3.39 3.62
C VAL A 61 4.56 1.99 3.81
N GLY A 62 5.49 1.81 4.74
CA GLY A 62 6.14 0.51 4.97
C GLY A 62 7.62 0.60 4.63
N GLY A 63 8.35 -0.51 4.77
CA GLY A 63 9.80 -0.52 4.65
C GLY A 63 10.47 0.31 5.75
N PHE A 64 11.32 -0.29 6.56
CA PHE A 64 12.23 0.45 7.44
C PHE A 64 13.64 0.47 6.84
N GLN A 65 14.54 1.25 7.44
CA GLN A 65 15.92 1.36 7.04
C GLN A 65 16.64 0.04 7.39
N ASP A 66 16.61 -0.90 6.46
CA ASP A 66 17.53 -2.02 6.41
C ASP A 66 18.80 -1.56 5.67
N PRO A 67 20.02 -1.77 6.22
CA PRO A 67 21.28 -1.48 5.55
C PRO A 67 21.43 -2.08 4.14
N LYS A 68 20.62 -3.08 3.78
CA LYS A 68 20.73 -3.84 2.53
C LYS A 68 19.78 -3.40 1.41
N GLU A 69 18.80 -2.52 1.65
CA GLU A 69 17.79 -2.20 0.63
C GLU A 69 17.61 -0.71 0.36
N THR A 70 17.65 -0.36 -0.93
CA THR A 70 17.20 0.91 -1.49
C THR A 70 15.69 0.86 -1.73
N THR A 71 14.89 1.41 -0.83
CA THR A 71 13.42 1.50 -0.95
C THR A 71 12.92 2.55 -1.97
N LEU A 72 13.79 3.12 -2.81
CA LEU A 72 13.39 4.13 -3.81
C LEU A 72 13.01 3.46 -5.12
N ILE A 73 11.71 3.55 -5.42
CA ILE A 73 11.07 2.94 -6.57
C ILE A 73 11.08 3.95 -7.73
N ALA A 74 11.51 3.51 -8.90
CA ALA A 74 11.33 4.29 -10.12
C ALA A 74 9.89 4.09 -10.64
N PHE A 75 9.09 5.15 -10.57
CA PHE A 75 7.74 5.15 -11.12
C PHE A 75 7.80 5.58 -12.59
N PRO A 76 7.22 4.79 -13.52
CA PRO A 76 7.25 5.12 -14.94
C PRO A 76 6.29 6.28 -15.35
N GLU A 77 5.33 6.64 -14.49
CA GLU A 77 4.30 7.65 -14.76
C GLU A 77 4.44 8.88 -13.86
N VAL A 78 3.83 9.99 -14.26
CA VAL A 78 3.69 11.20 -13.43
C VAL A 78 2.55 11.01 -12.42
N PHE A 79 2.81 11.33 -11.16
CA PHE A 79 1.85 11.23 -10.07
C PHE A 79 2.07 12.34 -9.04
N THR A 80 1.05 12.61 -8.22
CA THR A 80 1.17 13.46 -7.03
C THR A 80 1.49 12.59 -5.83
N LEU A 81 2.69 12.74 -5.26
CA LEU A 81 3.03 12.08 -4.00
C LEU A 81 2.33 12.82 -2.85
N ARG A 82 1.50 12.11 -2.07
CA ARG A 82 0.79 12.68 -0.92
C ARG A 82 1.44 12.29 0.40
N THR A 83 1.67 11.00 0.62
CA THR A 83 2.32 10.49 1.83
C THR A 83 3.51 9.61 1.46
N THR A 84 4.63 9.84 2.12
CA THR A 84 5.81 8.98 2.06
C THR A 84 6.30 8.71 3.48
N CYS A 85 6.14 7.47 3.91
CA CYS A 85 6.61 6.97 5.20
C CYS A 85 7.33 5.65 4.96
N VAL A 86 8.57 5.76 4.47
CA VAL A 86 9.44 4.61 4.13
C VAL A 86 10.86 4.81 4.63
N GLY A 87 11.64 3.74 4.69
CA GLY A 87 13.05 3.76 5.06
C GLY A 87 13.26 4.45 6.40
N GLY A 88 14.16 5.44 6.46
CA GLY A 88 14.46 6.18 7.69
C GLY A 88 13.24 6.86 8.32
N PHE A 89 12.28 7.35 7.53
CA PHE A 89 11.07 7.99 8.04
C PHE A 89 10.12 7.00 8.74
N ASN A 90 10.15 5.74 8.33
CA ASN A 90 9.42 4.67 8.98
C ASN A 90 10.28 3.88 9.98
N THR A 91 11.51 4.32 10.30
CA THR A 91 12.41 3.59 11.21
C THR A 91 12.35 4.13 12.63
N GLN A 92 12.26 3.22 13.59
CA GLN A 92 12.50 3.48 15.01
C GLN A 92 13.55 2.50 15.54
N MET A 93 14.39 2.96 16.47
CA MET A 93 15.39 2.12 17.12
C MET A 93 14.83 1.58 18.43
N LYS A 94 14.77 0.26 18.57
CA LYS A 94 14.42 -0.43 19.83
C LYS A 94 15.63 -1.24 20.30
N LYS A 95 16.23 -0.83 21.42
CA LYS A 95 17.46 -1.47 21.97
C LYS A 95 18.59 -1.60 20.94
N GLY A 96 18.78 -0.58 20.09
CA GLY A 96 19.78 -0.59 19.03
C GLY A 96 19.41 -1.39 17.78
N ILE A 97 18.22 -2.00 17.72
CA ILE A 97 17.71 -2.74 16.56
C ILE A 97 16.71 -1.85 15.80
N PRO A 98 16.82 -1.72 14.46
CA PRO A 98 15.85 -0.98 13.66
C PRO A 98 14.53 -1.75 13.52
N TRP A 99 13.41 -1.04 13.63
CA TRP A 99 12.04 -1.57 13.48
C TRP A 99 11.18 -0.57 12.70
N PRO A 100 10.15 -1.03 11.96
CA PRO A 100 9.11 -0.16 11.44
C PRO A 100 8.38 0.60 12.56
N ARG A 101 8.01 1.85 12.28
CA ARG A 101 7.07 2.65 13.09
C ARG A 101 5.64 2.28 12.73
N VAL A 102 5.35 2.19 11.44
CA VAL A 102 4.05 1.84 10.86
C VAL A 102 4.21 0.53 10.08
N TYR A 103 3.41 -0.47 10.46
CA TYR A 103 3.36 -1.81 9.84
C TYR A 103 2.19 -1.95 8.87
N GLY A 104 1.17 -1.11 9.02
CA GLY A 104 -0.06 -1.25 8.25
C GLY A 104 -0.79 0.04 8.07
N VAL A 105 -1.66 0.04 7.06
CA VAL A 105 -2.53 1.16 6.72
C VAL A 105 -3.95 0.67 6.49
N ALA A 106 -4.90 1.53 6.84
CA ALA A 106 -6.27 1.49 6.40
C ALA A 106 -6.53 2.68 5.47
N VAL A 107 -7.38 2.48 4.47
CA VAL A 107 -7.77 3.51 3.51
C VAL A 107 -9.28 3.67 3.58
N ASP A 108 -9.74 4.87 3.98
CA ASP A 108 -11.16 5.23 3.83
C ASP A 108 -11.42 5.47 2.34
N ILE A 109 -12.20 4.59 1.72
CA ILE A 109 -12.39 4.60 0.26
C ILE A 109 -13.15 5.87 -0.18
N ARG A 110 -14.06 6.37 0.67
CA ARG A 110 -14.89 7.54 0.34
C ARG A 110 -14.10 8.83 0.53
N LYS A 111 -13.37 8.95 1.63
CA LYS A 111 -12.55 10.12 1.94
C LYS A 111 -11.21 10.14 1.20
N ARG A 112 -10.77 9.00 0.66
CA ARG A 112 -9.44 8.79 0.06
C ARG A 112 -8.33 9.12 1.05
N GLU A 113 -8.53 8.78 2.32
CA GLU A 113 -7.61 9.09 3.42
C GLU A 113 -6.87 7.83 3.86
N VAL A 114 -5.55 7.95 4.06
CA VAL A 114 -4.69 6.86 4.55
C VAL A 114 -4.43 7.07 6.03
N LEU A 115 -4.71 6.04 6.82
CA LEU A 115 -4.57 6.03 8.27
C LEU A 115 -3.68 4.85 8.68
N PRO A 116 -2.88 4.95 9.76
CA PRO A 116 -2.26 3.77 10.36
C PRO A 116 -3.33 2.74 10.71
N GLY A 117 -3.09 1.46 10.37
CA GLY A 117 -4.06 0.40 10.56
C GLY A 117 -3.42 -0.89 11.06
N SER A 118 -4.15 -1.62 11.89
CA SER A 118 -3.82 -2.99 12.25
C SER A 118 -5.08 -3.85 12.28
N PHE A 119 -4.97 -5.09 11.80
CA PHE A 119 -6.12 -5.93 11.50
C PHE A 119 -6.03 -7.27 12.24
N ASN A 120 -6.91 -7.49 13.21
CA ASN A 120 -6.98 -8.77 13.93
C ASN A 120 -7.61 -9.90 13.09
N PHE A 121 -8.40 -9.55 12.08
CA PHE A 121 -9.06 -10.49 11.18
C PHE A 121 -8.66 -10.18 9.73
N HIS A 122 -8.00 -11.14 9.08
CA HIS A 122 -7.48 -10.99 7.70
C HIS A 122 -8.34 -11.69 6.65
N GLY A 123 -9.58 -12.04 7.01
CA GLY A 123 -10.53 -12.67 6.10
C GLY A 123 -10.59 -14.19 6.18
N PRO A 124 -11.59 -14.78 5.51
CA PRO A 124 -11.99 -16.19 5.65
C PRO A 124 -11.00 -17.20 5.07
N GLY A 125 -9.94 -16.77 4.40
CA GLY A 125 -8.95 -17.64 3.75
C GLY A 125 -7.51 -17.28 4.08
N LYS A 126 -7.21 -16.74 5.27
CA LYS A 126 -5.84 -16.38 5.69
C LYS A 126 -4.79 -17.47 5.38
N TYR A 127 -5.19 -18.75 5.40
CA TYR A 127 -4.33 -19.90 5.07
C TYR A 127 -4.31 -20.31 3.58
N PHE A 128 -5.27 -19.85 2.77
CA PHE A 128 -5.34 -20.07 1.32
C PHE A 128 -4.77 -18.88 0.51
N TYR A 129 -4.83 -17.66 1.04
CA TYR A 129 -4.46 -16.41 0.35
C TYR A 129 -2.96 -16.05 0.42
N LEU A 130 -2.10 -16.91 1.00
CA LEU A 130 -0.63 -16.81 0.86
C LEU A 130 -0.15 -17.03 -0.59
N ILE A 131 -1.07 -17.30 -1.51
CA ILE A 131 -0.83 -17.47 -2.94
C ILE A 131 -1.56 -16.34 -3.69
N ASN A 132 -0.81 -15.26 -3.98
CA ASN A 132 -1.08 -14.18 -4.94
C ASN A 132 -2.55 -13.85 -5.27
N TYR A 133 -3.11 -12.76 -4.71
CA TYR A 133 -4.28 -12.12 -5.33
C TYR A 133 -4.29 -10.59 -5.30
N LYS A 134 -4.93 -10.10 -6.36
CA LYS A 134 -5.01 -8.71 -6.81
C LYS A 134 -6.47 -8.29 -6.70
N ILE A 135 -6.84 -7.61 -5.61
CA ILE A 135 -8.21 -7.14 -5.42
C ILE A 135 -8.39 -5.85 -6.22
N MET A 136 -9.29 -5.89 -7.19
CA MET A 136 -9.61 -4.77 -8.07
C MET A 136 -11.07 -4.42 -7.88
N ILE A 137 -11.34 -3.23 -7.36
CA ILE A 137 -12.68 -2.71 -7.13
C ILE A 137 -13.01 -1.81 -8.33
N LYS A 138 -13.92 -2.28 -9.19
CA LYS A 138 -14.53 -1.50 -10.28
C LYS A 138 -15.67 -0.61 -9.77
#